data_AF-A0A840CVB6-F1
#
_entry.id   AF-A0A840CVB6-F1
#
_cell.length_a   1.000
_cell.length_b   1.000
_cell.length_c   1.000
_cell.angle_alpha   90.00
_cell.angle_beta   90.00
_cell.angle_gamma   90.00
#
_symmetry.space_group_name_H-M   'P 1'
#
loop_
_entity.id
_entity.type
_entity.pdbx_description
1 polymer ?
#
loop_
_entity_poly.entity_id
_entity_poly.type
_entity_poly.pdbx_seq_one_letter_code
_entity_poly.pdbx_strand_id
1 'polypeptide(L)'
;MKIKLLLLITVVVSTVLFSFSPHRESFDLLLENIESFANDEHGKIDPTLDPYTRLGSKTLSIILDGKIITTTIPCCESDPSPYSGCSRGLDSC
;
A
#
# COMPACT_ATOMS: atom_id res chain seq x y z
N MET A 1 40.65 33.90 -31.56
CA MET A 1 39.74 33.91 -30.38
C MET A 1 38.26 34.05 -30.75
N LYS A 2 37.90 34.85 -31.76
CA LYS A 2 36.48 35.12 -32.13
C LYS A 2 35.66 33.89 -32.53
N ILE A 3 36.22 32.98 -33.34
CA ILE A 3 35.51 31.77 -33.83
C ILE A 3 35.26 30.75 -32.70
N LYS A 4 36.25 30.56 -31.81
CA LYS A 4 36.12 29.65 -30.66
C LYS A 4 35.06 30.13 -29.67
N LEU A 5 34.96 31.44 -29.47
CA LEU A 5 33.93 32.06 -28.62
C LEU A 5 32.53 31.90 -29.22
N LEU A 6 32.39 32.12 -30.54
CA LEU A 6 31.13 31.92 -31.26
C LEU A 6 30.63 30.48 -31.16
N LEU A 7 31.52 29.49 -31.35
CA LEU A 7 31.17 28.07 -31.22
C LEU A 7 30.69 27.73 -29.82
N LEU A 8 31.34 28.27 -28.79
CA LEU A 8 30.98 28.02 -27.40
C LEU A 8 29.61 28.62 -27.06
N ILE A 9 29.32 29.83 -27.55
CA ILE A 9 28.00 30.46 -27.40
C ILE A 9 26.93 29.63 -28.12
N THR A 10 27.18 29.16 -29.34
CA THR A 10 26.20 28.37 -30.10
C THR A 10 25.89 27.03 -29.43
N VAL A 11 26.88 26.37 -28.82
CA VAL A 11 26.67 25.11 -28.10
C VAL A 11 25.84 25.35 -26.84
N VAL A 12 26.17 26.39 -26.07
CA VAL A 12 25.42 26.74 -24.84
C VAL A 12 23.98 27.14 -25.16
N VAL A 13 23.76 27.94 -26.21
CA VAL A 13 22.40 28.32 -26.64
C VAL A 13 21.62 27.10 -27.12
N SER A 14 22.27 26.20 -27.85
CA SER A 14 21.63 24.97 -28.33
C SER A 14 21.25 24.02 -27.20
N THR A 15 22.10 23.84 -26.18
CA THR A 15 21.78 22.97 -25.02
C THR A 15 20.68 23.55 -24.15
N VAL A 16 20.67 24.87 -23.96
CA VAL A 16 19.59 25.56 -23.25
C VAL A 16 18.28 25.40 -24.02
N LEU A 17 18.25 25.69 -25.32
CA LEU A 17 17.06 25.51 -26.16
C LEU A 17 16.56 24.05 -26.18
N PHE A 18 17.46 23.06 -26.24
CA PHE A 18 17.10 21.64 -26.18
C PHE A 18 16.52 21.25 -24.82
N SER A 19 17.03 21.82 -23.72
CA SER A 19 16.51 21.59 -22.36
C SER A 19 15.15 22.26 -22.13
N PHE A 20 14.82 23.30 -22.90
CA PHE A 20 13.51 23.96 -22.91
C PHE A 20 12.50 23.29 -23.87
N SER A 21 12.91 22.29 -24.65
CA SER A 21 11.98 21.49 -25.45
C SER A 21 10.99 20.78 -24.51
N PRO A 22 9.67 20.80 -24.79
CA PRO A 22 8.66 20.39 -23.83
C PRO A 22 8.58 18.86 -23.77
N HIS A 23 9.52 18.24 -23.06
CA HIS A 23 9.40 16.84 -22.61
C HIS A 23 8.38 16.67 -21.48
N ARG A 24 7.56 17.70 -21.21
CA ARG A 24 6.60 17.75 -20.10
C ARG A 24 5.53 16.67 -20.22
N GLU A 25 5.02 16.40 -21.43
CA GLU A 25 3.98 15.39 -21.65
C GLU A 25 4.42 13.99 -21.19
N SER A 26 5.68 13.62 -21.43
CA SER A 26 6.25 12.34 -21.00
C SER A 26 6.38 12.24 -19.48
N PHE A 27 6.73 13.36 -18.83
CA PHE A 27 6.81 13.43 -17.37
C PHE A 27 5.43 13.42 -16.72
N ASP A 28 4.45 14.09 -17.33
CA ASP A 28 3.07 14.13 -16.84
C ASP A 28 2.45 12.72 -16.89
N LEU A 29 2.65 11.97 -17.98
CA LEU A 29 2.19 10.57 -18.08
C LEU A 29 2.89 9.64 -17.07
N LEU A 30 4.18 9.87 -16.79
CA LEU A 30 4.89 9.12 -15.76
C LEU A 30 4.40 9.48 -14.36
N LEU A 31 4.14 10.75 -14.10
CA LEU A 31 3.60 11.23 -12.82
C LEU A 31 2.20 10.66 -12.58
N GLU A 32 1.33 10.71 -13.59
CA GLU A 32 -0.04 10.17 -13.52
C GLU A 32 -0.04 8.67 -13.27
N ASN A 33 0.87 7.90 -13.89
CA ASN A 33 1.01 6.49 -13.59
C ASN A 33 1.49 6.25 -12.16
N ILE A 34 2.50 6.98 -11.68
CA ILE A 34 3.02 6.86 -10.31
C ILE A 34 1.93 7.24 -9.30
N GLU A 35 1.16 8.29 -9.56
CA GLU A 35 0.01 8.70 -8.76
C GLU A 35 -1.08 7.62 -8.77
N SER A 36 -1.38 6.98 -9.91
CA SER A 36 -2.36 5.88 -9.95
C SER A 36 -1.89 4.64 -9.18
N PHE A 37 -0.59 4.33 -9.19
CA PHE A 37 -0.04 3.21 -8.41
C PHE A 37 0.07 3.53 -6.92
N ALA A 38 0.34 4.78 -6.56
CA ALA A 38 0.38 5.23 -5.17
C ALA A 38 -1.03 5.44 -4.58
N ASN A 39 -1.99 5.77 -5.44
CA ASN A 39 -3.39 6.00 -5.10
C ASN A 39 -4.28 4.79 -5.45
N ASP A 40 -3.66 3.64 -5.71
CA ASP A 40 -4.37 2.36 -5.67
C ASP A 40 -4.74 2.17 -4.20
N GLU A 41 -5.86 2.78 -3.80
CA GLU A 41 -6.57 2.51 -2.57
C GLU A 41 -6.59 1.01 -2.44
N HIS A 42 -5.69 0.45 -1.63
CA HIS A 42 -5.59 -0.98 -1.39
C HIS A 42 -7.02 -1.47 -1.22
N GLY A 43 -7.50 -2.25 -2.21
CA GLY A 43 -8.92 -2.41 -2.47
C GLY A 43 -9.66 -2.63 -1.16
N LYS A 44 -10.77 -1.89 -0.96
CA LYS A 44 -11.54 -1.94 0.29
C LYS A 44 -11.62 -3.39 0.78
N ILE A 45 -11.12 -3.63 1.99
CA ILE A 45 -11.27 -4.92 2.67
C ILE A 45 -12.72 -5.37 2.49
N ASP A 46 -12.89 -6.63 2.09
CA ASP A 46 -14.20 -7.24 1.89
C ASP A 46 -15.11 -6.85 3.08
N PRO A 47 -16.31 -6.29 2.84
CA PRO A 47 -17.17 -5.82 3.93
C PRO A 47 -17.62 -6.94 4.87
N THR A 48 -17.39 -8.21 4.53
CA THR A 48 -17.59 -9.38 5.41
C THR A 48 -16.46 -9.59 6.41
N LEU A 49 -15.35 -8.84 6.30
CA LEU A 49 -14.20 -8.92 7.18
C LEU A 49 -14.13 -7.71 8.14
N ASP A 50 -13.65 -7.98 9.34
CA ASP A 50 -13.29 -6.97 10.33
C ASP A 50 -11.81 -6.60 10.12
N PRO A 51 -11.48 -5.35 9.76
CA PRO A 51 -10.11 -4.95 9.44
C PRO A 51 -9.22 -4.95 10.69
N TYR A 52 -7.89 -5.03 10.49
CA TYR A 52 -6.91 -5.07 11.59
C TYR A 52 -7.12 -6.26 12.54
N THR A 53 -7.66 -7.36 12.00
CA THR A 53 -7.84 -8.59 12.75
C THR A 53 -7.49 -9.82 11.90
N ARG A 54 -7.13 -10.91 12.55
CA ARG A 54 -6.86 -12.20 11.92
C ARG A 54 -7.60 -13.32 12.64
N LEU A 55 -7.77 -14.46 11.95
CA LEU A 55 -8.31 -15.66 12.57
C LEU A 55 -7.37 -16.17 13.66
N GLY A 56 -7.85 -16.17 14.89
CA GLY A 56 -7.22 -16.78 16.05
C GLY A 56 -8.12 -17.83 16.69
N SER A 57 -7.77 -18.24 17.89
CA SER A 57 -8.55 -19.23 18.63
C SER A 57 -8.43 -19.07 20.14
N LYS A 58 -9.53 -19.23 20.86
CA LYS A 58 -9.55 -19.24 22.33
C LYS A 58 -9.98 -20.59 22.87
N THR A 59 -9.38 -21.01 23.97
CA THR A 59 -9.74 -22.24 24.67
C THR A 59 -10.76 -21.93 25.76
N LEU A 60 -11.94 -22.52 25.65
CA LEU A 60 -12.95 -22.53 26.71
C LEU A 60 -12.71 -23.73 27.60
N SER A 61 -12.76 -23.53 28.92
CA SER A 61 -12.71 -24.59 29.92
C SER A 61 -14.03 -24.63 30.67
N ILE A 62 -14.68 -25.79 30.67
CA ILE A 62 -15.98 -26.02 31.30
C ILE A 62 -15.80 -27.14 32.32
N ILE A 63 -16.40 -26.99 33.51
CA ILE A 63 -16.41 -28.04 34.53
C ILE A 63 -17.73 -28.79 34.40
N LEU A 64 -17.66 -30.08 34.06
CA LEU A 64 -18.79 -30.99 33.95
C LEU A 64 -18.49 -32.22 34.82
N ASP A 65 -19.34 -32.46 35.84
CA ASP A 65 -19.21 -33.57 36.79
C ASP A 65 -17.81 -33.71 37.42
N GLY A 66 -17.19 -32.58 37.80
CA GLY A 66 -15.86 -32.56 38.41
C GLY A 66 -14.69 -32.78 37.43
N LYS A 67 -14.98 -32.96 36.14
CA LYS A 67 -13.98 -33.04 35.07
C LYS A 67 -13.88 -31.71 34.33
N ILE A 68 -12.65 -31.27 34.08
CA ILE A 68 -12.40 -30.12 33.20
C ILE A 68 -12.44 -30.62 31.76
N ILE A 69 -13.35 -30.06 30.97
CA ILE A 69 -13.46 -30.27 29.52
C ILE A 69 -13.04 -28.98 28.85
N THR A 70 -12.06 -29.08 27.94
CA THR A 70 -11.61 -27.95 27.15
C THR A 70 -12.11 -28.07 25.71
N THR A 71 -12.45 -26.95 25.10
CA THR A 71 -12.79 -26.86 23.67
C THR A 71 -12.18 -25.60 23.08
N THR A 72 -11.75 -25.67 21.83
CA THR A 72 -11.17 -24.54 21.11
C THR A 72 -12.21 -23.98 20.16
N ILE A 73 -12.45 -22.67 20.24
CA ILE A 73 -13.37 -21.97 19.34
C ILE A 73 -12.64 -20.88 18.55
N PRO A 74 -13.02 -20.63 17.29
CA PRO A 74 -12.44 -19.55 16.50
C PRO A 74 -12.84 -18.19 17.08
N CYS A 75 -11.92 -17.23 16.99
CA CYS A 75 -12.17 -15.83 17.34
C CYS A 75 -11.28 -14.92 16.49
N CYS A 76 -11.52 -13.60 16.52
CA CYS A 76 -10.72 -12.62 15.82
C CYS A 76 -9.70 -11.98 16.78
N GLU A 77 -8.42 -12.11 16.47
CA GLU A 77 -7.32 -11.46 17.19
C GLU A 77 -6.92 -10.16 16.50
N SER A 78 -6.49 -9.16 17.26
CA SER A 78 -5.92 -7.93 16.69
C SER A 78 -4.64 -8.22 15.88
N ASP A 79 -4.55 -7.64 14.68
CA ASP A 79 -3.38 -7.70 13.81
C ASP A 79 -3.08 -6.29 13.29
N PRO A 80 -1.84 -5.77 13.46
CA PRO A 80 -1.49 -4.42 13.01
C PRO A 80 -1.44 -4.27 11.48
N SER A 81 -1.48 -5.37 10.72
CA SER A 81 -1.43 -5.34 9.27
C SER A 81 -2.69 -4.69 8.68
N PRO A 82 -2.55 -3.68 7.79
CA PRO A 82 -3.69 -3.08 7.11
C PRO A 82 -4.34 -4.02 6.07
N TYR A 83 -3.73 -5.17 5.80
CA TYR A 83 -4.25 -6.20 4.89
C TYR A 83 -4.88 -7.38 5.64
N SER A 84 -4.99 -7.29 6.97
CA SER A 84 -5.61 -8.33 7.78
C SER A 84 -7.13 -8.18 7.81
N GLY A 85 -7.83 -9.31 7.85
CA GLY A 85 -9.27 -9.35 8.05
C GLY A 85 -9.73 -10.70 8.62
N CYS A 86 -10.60 -10.65 9.62
CA CYS A 86 -11.27 -11.82 10.18
C CYS A 86 -12.77 -11.77 9.89
N SER A 87 -13.46 -12.91 9.77
CA SER A 87 -14.89 -12.93 9.46
C SER A 87 -15.70 -12.14 10.50
N ARG A 88 -16.49 -11.15 10.04
CA ARG A 88 -17.45 -10.44 10.89
C ARG A 88 -18.44 -11.43 11.49
N GLY A 89 -18.67 -11.30 12.80
CA GLY A 89 -19.57 -12.16 13.56
C GLY A 89 -18.85 -13.22 14.42
N LEU A 90 -17.54 -13.39 14.28
CA LEU A 90 -16.74 -14.09 15.28
C LEU A 90 -16.48 -13.18 16.49
N ASP A 91 -16.41 -13.79 17.68
CA ASP A 91 -16.02 -13.08 18.90
C ASP A 91 -14.60 -12.52 18.79
N SER A 92 -14.30 -11.46 19.54
CA SER A 92 -12.91 -11.07 19.79
C SER A 92 -12.21 -12.10 20.70
N CYS A 93 -10.95 -12.36 20.39
CA CYS A 93 -9.97 -12.76 21.39
C CYS A 93 -9.40 -11.48 22.03
#